data_AF-A0A1G6GZY4-F1
#
_entry.id   AF-A0A1G6GZY4-F1
#
_cell.length_a   1.000
_cell.length_b   1.000
_cell.length_c   1.000
_cell.angle_alpha   90.00
_cell.angle_beta   90.00
_cell.angle_gamma   90.00
#
_symmetry.space_group_name_H-M   'P 1'
#
loop_
_entity.id
_entity.type
_entity.pdbx_description
1 polymer ?
#
loop_
_entity_poly.entity_id
_entity_poly.type
_entity_poly.pdbx_seq_one_letter_code
_entity_poly.pdbx_strand_id
1 'polypeptide(L)'
;MSVNEARNYQSTAPKRTHRSEPSHQPKKIVKVNSRKITKGEKIIWGFFGVLIAVSLIYIVSFNSNLDAVNRDIQQLENQIEEQQSVNQNLNHQVMEYSNPERILEIAKDNGLTIQNTEVRQATHVSHD
;
A
#
# COMPACT_ATOMS: atom_id res chain seq x y z
N MET A 1 -61.19 -104.14 -12.91
CA MET A 1 -60.03 -104.05 -13.81
C MET A 1 -59.77 -102.58 -14.10
N SER A 2 -58.64 -102.06 -13.63
CA SER A 2 -57.74 -101.13 -14.36
C SER A 2 -56.74 -100.53 -13.35
N VAL A 3 -55.61 -101.22 -13.24
CA VAL A 3 -54.24 -100.73 -12.97
C VAL A 3 -54.07 -99.37 -12.30
N ASN A 4 -53.90 -99.40 -10.98
CA ASN A 4 -53.02 -98.45 -10.28
C ASN A 4 -51.59 -98.94 -10.46
N GLU A 5 -50.91 -98.38 -11.46
CA GLU A 5 -49.52 -98.67 -11.77
C GLU A 5 -48.59 -97.63 -11.14
N ALA A 6 -47.48 -98.16 -10.63
CA ALA A 6 -46.48 -97.55 -9.77
C ALA A 6 -46.00 -96.16 -10.24
N ARG A 7 -45.89 -95.20 -9.32
CA ARG A 7 -44.70 -94.95 -8.49
C ARG A 7 -43.48 -94.56 -9.35
N ASN A 8 -42.91 -93.41 -8.99
CA ASN A 8 -41.55 -92.96 -9.29
C ASN A 8 -41.34 -92.23 -10.62
N TYR A 9 -41.75 -90.96 -10.64
CA TYR A 9 -40.93 -89.94 -11.30
C TYR A 9 -40.55 -88.88 -10.28
N GLN A 10 -39.57 -89.24 -9.46
CA GLN A 10 -38.77 -88.30 -8.70
C GLN A 10 -37.71 -87.75 -9.65
N SER A 11 -38.01 -86.63 -10.30
CA SER A 11 -37.00 -85.85 -11.01
C SER A 11 -36.27 -85.00 -9.98
N THR A 12 -35.06 -85.43 -9.66
CA THR A 12 -34.08 -84.68 -8.88
C THR A 12 -33.84 -83.33 -9.56
N ALA A 13 -34.34 -82.25 -8.96
CA ALA A 13 -33.95 -80.91 -9.36
C ALA A 13 -32.43 -80.77 -9.15
N PRO A 14 -31.65 -80.36 -10.17
CA PRO A 14 -30.22 -80.17 -10.00
C PRO A 14 -29.99 -79.03 -8.99
N LYS A 15 -29.25 -79.34 -7.93
CA LYS A 15 -28.80 -78.36 -6.93
C LYS A 15 -27.96 -77.32 -7.66
N ARG A 16 -28.51 -76.13 -7.90
CA ARG A 16 -27.76 -74.98 -8.40
C ARG A 16 -26.66 -74.67 -7.38
N THR A 17 -25.42 -74.98 -7.72
CA THR A 17 -24.25 -74.41 -7.06
C THR A 17 -24.34 -72.91 -7.25
N HIS A 18 -24.65 -72.19 -6.17
CA HIS A 18 -24.49 -70.75 -6.14
C HIS A 18 -23.02 -70.45 -6.38
N ARG A 19 -22.69 -70.10 -7.63
CA ARG A 19 -21.50 -69.33 -7.92
C ARG A 19 -21.68 -68.02 -7.18
N SER A 20 -20.99 -67.88 -6.06
CA SER A 20 -20.85 -66.61 -5.37
C SER A 20 -20.08 -65.69 -6.33
N GLU A 21 -20.82 -64.95 -7.15
CA GLU A 21 -20.36 -63.63 -7.56
C GLU A 21 -20.00 -62.88 -6.27
N PRO A 22 -18.89 -62.10 -6.24
CA PRO A 22 -18.67 -61.18 -5.16
C PRO A 22 -19.88 -60.25 -5.15
N SER A 23 -20.80 -60.53 -4.22
CA SER A 23 -21.90 -59.63 -3.93
C SER A 23 -21.24 -58.28 -3.74
N HIS A 24 -21.59 -57.37 -4.62
CA HIS A 24 -21.19 -55.99 -4.54
C HIS A 24 -21.68 -55.53 -3.18
N GLN A 25 -20.79 -55.61 -2.18
CA GLN A 25 -21.06 -55.00 -0.89
C GLN A 25 -21.40 -53.56 -1.25
N PRO A 26 -22.57 -53.04 -0.82
CA PRO A 26 -22.90 -51.67 -1.10
C PRO A 26 -21.71 -50.87 -0.60
N LYS A 27 -20.97 -50.23 -1.52
CA LYS A 27 -19.89 -49.30 -1.16
C LYS A 27 -20.57 -48.41 -0.14
N LYS A 28 -20.18 -48.57 1.13
CA LYS A 28 -20.70 -47.78 2.22
C LYS A 28 -20.38 -46.36 1.78
N ILE A 29 -21.37 -45.68 1.24
CA ILE A 29 -21.27 -44.28 0.88
C ILE A 29 -21.14 -43.67 2.26
N VAL A 30 -19.90 -43.48 2.71
CA VAL A 30 -19.62 -42.79 3.94
C VAL A 30 -20.14 -41.42 3.62
N LYS A 31 -21.36 -41.12 4.08
CA LYS A 31 -21.97 -39.81 3.96
C LYS A 31 -20.99 -38.93 4.70
N VAL A 32 -20.11 -38.28 3.93
CA VAL A 32 -19.16 -37.32 4.47
C VAL A 32 -20.07 -36.24 5.01
N ASN A 33 -20.34 -36.31 6.31
CA ASN A 33 -21.23 -35.38 6.95
C ASN A 33 -20.51 -34.05 6.80
N SER A 34 -20.97 -33.22 5.87
CA SER A 34 -20.41 -31.90 5.63
C SER A 34 -20.37 -31.23 6.99
N ARG A 35 -19.15 -31.06 7.52
CA ARG A 35 -18.96 -30.50 8.85
C ARG A 35 -19.66 -29.15 8.83
N LYS A 36 -20.81 -29.09 9.51
CA LYS A 36 -21.52 -27.85 9.72
C LYS A 36 -20.54 -26.95 10.46
N ILE A 37 -20.31 -25.77 9.91
CA ILE A 37 -19.46 -24.70 10.44
C ILE A 37 -19.53 -24.75 11.97
N THR A 38 -18.41 -25.09 12.62
CA THR A 38 -18.38 -25.26 14.07
C THR A 38 -18.71 -23.92 14.70
N LYS A 39 -19.47 -23.92 15.80
CA LYS A 39 -19.98 -22.68 16.43
C LYS A 39 -18.85 -21.68 16.76
N GLY A 40 -17.65 -22.19 17.06
CA GLY A 40 -16.45 -21.39 17.28
C GLY A 40 -15.92 -20.68 16.03
N GLU A 41 -16.01 -21.29 14.85
CA GLU A 41 -15.59 -20.65 13.59
C GLU A 41 -16.44 -19.41 13.29
N LYS A 42 -17.74 -19.46 13.60
CA LYS A 42 -18.64 -18.31 13.44
C LYS A 42 -18.26 -17.12 14.33
N ILE A 43 -17.68 -17.38 15.52
CA ILE A 43 -17.19 -16.35 16.43
C ILE A 43 -15.88 -15.76 15.91
N ILE A 44 -14.99 -16.59 15.35
CA ILE A 44 -13.72 -16.15 14.75
C ILE A 44 -13.99 -15.22 13.56
N TRP A 45 -14.97 -15.55 12.71
CA TRP A 45 -15.39 -14.66 11.61
C TRP A 45 -15.92 -13.31 12.12
N GLY A 46 -16.71 -13.31 13.20
CA GLY A 46 -17.19 -12.09 13.84
C GLY A 46 -16.05 -11.25 14.42
N PHE A 47 -15.13 -11.88 15.16
CA PHE A 47 -13.97 -11.20 15.74
C PHE A 47 -13.05 -10.63 14.67
N PHE A 48 -12.79 -11.40 13.61
CA PHE A 48 -11.98 -10.96 12.48
C PHE A 48 -12.63 -9.77 11.75
N GLY A 49 -13.95 -9.79 11.56
CA GLY A 49 -14.70 -8.67 11.00
C GLY A 49 -14.58 -7.39 11.84
N VAL A 50 -14.70 -7.51 13.16
CA VAL A 50 -14.52 -6.37 14.08
C VAL A 50 -13.09 -5.84 14.03
N LEU A 51 -12.09 -6.72 14.02
CA LEU A 51 -10.68 -6.34 13.97
C LEU A 51 -10.33 -5.62 12.67
N ILE A 52 -10.88 -6.07 11.54
CA ILE A 52 -10.77 -5.38 10.24
C ILE A 52 -11.45 -4.02 10.30
N ALA A 53 -12.68 -3.91 10.83
CA ALA A 53 -13.39 -2.65 10.92
C ALA A 53 -12.63 -1.61 11.76
N VAL A 54 -12.08 -2.02 12.91
CA VAL A 54 -11.22 -1.16 13.74
C VAL A 54 -9.96 -0.75 12.99
N SER A 55 -9.32 -1.68 12.28
CA SER A 55 -8.12 -1.38 11.49
C SER A 55 -8.40 -0.38 10.37
N LEU A 56 -9.54 -0.50 9.67
CA LEU A 56 -9.94 0.44 8.62
C LEU A 56 -10.21 1.84 9.20
N ILE A 57 -10.91 1.93 10.33
CA ILE A 57 -11.14 3.20 11.02
C ILE A 57 -9.81 3.82 11.44
N TYR A 58 -8.90 3.04 12.01
CA TYR A 58 -7.56 3.50 12.41
C TYR A 58 -6.75 4.00 11.22
N ILE A 59 -6.76 3.26 10.10
CA ILE A 59 -6.10 3.65 8.86
C ILE A 59 -6.69 4.96 8.35
N VAL A 60 -8.01 5.13 8.29
CA VAL A 60 -8.66 6.37 7.81
C VAL A 60 -8.33 7.56 8.73
N SER A 61 -8.36 7.38 10.05
CA SER A 61 -7.95 8.42 11.01
C SER A 61 -6.47 8.77 10.89
N PHE A 62 -5.60 7.79 10.63
CA PHE A 62 -4.18 8.03 10.34
C PHE A 62 -3.97 8.72 8.99
N ASN A 63 -4.78 8.40 7.98
CA ASN A 63 -4.77 9.05 6.66
C ASN A 63 -5.35 10.46 6.68
N SER A 64 -6.05 10.89 7.74
CA SER A 64 -6.39 12.33 7.92
C SER A 64 -5.12 13.19 8.07
N ASN A 65 -3.99 12.56 8.40
CA ASN A 65 -2.67 13.16 8.35
C ASN A 65 -2.13 13.28 6.90
N LEU A 66 -2.69 12.58 5.90
CA LEU A 66 -2.22 12.63 4.52
C LEU A 66 -2.66 13.92 3.80
N ASP A 67 -3.88 14.39 4.07
CA ASP A 67 -4.34 15.70 3.57
C ASP A 67 -3.65 16.86 4.28
N ALA A 68 -3.33 16.70 5.57
CA ALA A 68 -2.51 17.64 6.32
C ALA A 68 -1.07 17.66 5.78
N VAL A 69 -0.45 16.50 5.55
CA VAL A 69 0.92 16.39 5.02
C VAL A 69 1.04 16.97 3.62
N ASN A 70 0.09 16.71 2.71
CA ASN A 70 0.14 17.31 1.36
C ASN A 70 0.03 18.84 1.43
N ARG A 71 -0.74 19.37 2.38
CA ARG A 71 -0.96 20.80 2.58
C ARG A 71 0.20 21.46 3.31
N ASP A 72 0.83 20.77 4.25
CA ASP A 72 2.06 21.17 4.92
C ASP A 72 3.24 21.19 3.94
N ILE A 73 3.32 20.22 3.02
CA ILE A 73 4.31 20.22 1.93
C ILE A 73 4.12 21.44 1.03
N GLN A 74 2.89 21.69 0.57
CA GLN A 74 2.60 22.89 -0.24
C GLN A 74 2.90 24.18 0.51
N GLN A 75 2.58 24.23 1.80
CA GLN A 75 2.83 25.42 2.62
C GLN A 75 4.32 25.65 2.86
N LEU A 76 5.11 24.58 3.02
CA LEU A 76 6.57 24.65 3.14
C LEU A 76 7.24 25.03 1.82
N GLU A 77 6.77 24.50 0.69
CA GLU A 77 7.24 24.90 -0.65
C GLU A 77 7.02 26.39 -0.90
N ASN A 78 5.82 26.89 -0.56
CA ASN A 78 5.51 28.33 -0.67
C ASN A 78 6.44 29.19 0.21
N GLN A 79 6.73 28.75 1.44
CA GLN A 79 7.67 29.46 2.32
C GLN A 79 9.10 29.46 1.79
N ILE A 80 9.54 28.36 1.18
CA ILE A 80 10.87 28.27 0.54
C ILE A 80 10.93 29.22 -0.65
N GLU A 81 9.90 29.27 -1.48
CA GLU A 81 9.83 30.17 -2.64
C GLU A 81 9.84 31.65 -2.21
N GLU A 82 9.07 32.01 -1.18
CA GLU A 82 9.08 33.35 -0.60
C GLU A 82 10.48 33.73 -0.07
N GLN A 83 11.10 32.83 0.71
CA GLN A 83 12.43 33.07 1.26
C GLN A 83 13.51 33.16 0.17
N GLN A 84 13.37 32.41 -0.93
CA GLN A 84 14.26 32.48 -2.08
C GLN A 84 14.09 33.81 -2.82
N SER A 85 12.85 34.28 -3.01
CA SER A 85 12.57 35.59 -3.60
C SER A 85 13.16 36.74 -2.76
N VAL A 86 12.98 36.69 -1.44
CA VAL A 86 13.58 37.66 -0.52
C VAL A 86 15.11 37.64 -0.60
N ASN A 87 15.73 36.46 -0.63
CA ASN A 87 17.18 36.32 -0.80
C ASN A 87 17.67 36.89 -2.13
N GLN A 88 16.98 36.58 -3.22
CA GLN A 88 17.30 37.12 -4.54
C GLN A 88 17.22 38.65 -4.54
N ASN A 89 16.15 39.22 -3.97
CA ASN A 89 15.99 40.66 -3.86
C ASN A 89 17.08 41.31 -2.99
N LEU A 90 17.46 40.70 -1.86
CA LEU A 90 18.57 41.17 -1.03
C LEU A 90 19.89 41.13 -1.79
N ASN A 91 20.16 40.04 -2.50
CA ASN A 91 21.36 39.88 -3.30
C ASN A 91 21.43 40.91 -4.44
N HIS A 92 20.30 41.19 -5.09
CA HIS A 92 20.19 42.26 -6.10
C HIS A 92 20.49 43.64 -5.50
N GLN A 93 19.94 43.96 -4.33
CA GLN A 93 20.23 45.22 -3.64
C GLN A 93 21.72 45.33 -3.27
N VAL A 94 22.35 44.24 -2.84
CA VAL A 94 23.80 44.22 -2.57
C VAL A 94 24.58 44.48 -3.85
N MET A 95 24.21 43.85 -4.98
CA MET A 95 24.85 44.12 -6.27
C MET A 95 24.68 45.56 -6.72
N GLU A 96 23.49 46.13 -6.54
CA GLU A 96 23.21 47.53 -6.88
C GLU A 96 24.02 48.49 -5.99
N TYR A 97 24.10 48.22 -4.69
CA TYR A 97 24.84 49.06 -3.74
C TYR A 97 26.35 48.91 -3.85
N SER A 98 26.86 47.73 -4.24
CA SER A 98 28.27 47.49 -4.52
C SER A 98 28.68 47.89 -5.94
N ASN A 99 27.73 48.32 -6.78
CA ASN A 99 28.03 48.78 -8.12
C ASN A 99 28.95 50.01 -8.05
N PRO A 100 30.18 49.93 -8.60
CA PRO A 100 31.13 51.04 -8.56
C PRO A 100 30.57 52.29 -9.24
N GLU A 101 29.78 52.19 -10.31
CA GLU A 101 29.18 53.35 -10.97
C GLU A 101 28.31 54.17 -10.01
N ARG A 102 27.47 53.49 -9.21
CA ARG A 102 26.60 54.14 -8.22
C ARG A 102 27.41 54.82 -7.11
N ILE A 103 28.49 54.20 -6.66
CA ILE A 103 29.39 54.79 -5.66
C ILE A 103 30.05 56.06 -6.20
N LEU A 104 30.50 56.03 -7.46
CA LEU A 104 31.12 57.18 -8.12
C LEU A 104 30.11 58.31 -8.38
N GLU A 105 28.85 57.96 -8.71
CA GLU A 105 27.74 58.90 -8.86
C GLU A 105 27.43 59.61 -7.52
N ILE A 106 27.24 58.86 -6.43
CA ILE A 106 27.02 59.42 -5.09
C ILE A 106 28.20 60.30 -4.67
N ALA A 107 29.45 59.89 -4.95
CA ALA A 107 30.62 60.70 -4.62
C ALA A 107 30.62 62.04 -5.38
N LYS A 108 30.28 62.02 -6.67
CA LYS A 108 30.20 63.23 -7.51
C LYS A 108 29.08 64.17 -7.06
N ASP A 109 27.92 63.64 -6.70
CA ASP A 109 26.79 64.42 -6.18
C ASP A 109 27.14 65.09 -4.83
N ASN A 110 27.99 64.47 -4.03
CA ASN A 110 28.52 65.04 -2.79
C ASN A 110 29.75 65.96 -3.01
N GLY A 111 30.07 66.30 -4.26
CA GLY A 111 31.12 67.27 -4.62
C GLY A 111 32.54 66.71 -4.69
N LEU A 112 32.73 65.39 -4.66
CA LEU A 112 34.04 64.76 -4.86
C LEU A 112 34.35 64.66 -6.36
N THR A 113 35.43 65.30 -6.80
CA THR A 113 35.88 65.28 -8.20
C THR A 113 36.87 64.14 -8.40
N ILE A 114 36.53 63.18 -9.25
CA ILE A 114 37.34 61.97 -9.49
C ILE A 114 38.40 62.29 -10.54
N GLN A 115 39.66 62.38 -10.10
CA GLN A 115 40.80 62.44 -11.01
C GLN A 115 41.17 61.01 -11.42
N ASN A 116 41.24 60.74 -12.74
CA ASN A 116 41.56 59.45 -13.37
C ASN A 116 42.77 58.75 -12.74
N THR A 117 42.56 58.09 -11.61
CA THR A 117 43.59 57.37 -10.86
C THR A 117 43.20 55.91 -10.86
N GLU A 118 44.06 55.11 -11.45
CA GLU A 118 44.01 53.64 -11.49
C GLU A 118 43.56 53.08 -10.12
N VAL A 119 42.35 52.57 -10.06
CA VAL A 119 41.76 51.94 -8.87
C VAL A 119 42.49 50.63 -8.60
N ARG A 120 43.43 50.62 -7.64
CA ARG A 120 44.08 49.39 -7.18
C ARG A 120 43.09 48.63 -6.30
N GLN A 121 42.60 47.49 -6.79
CA GLN A 121 41.77 46.58 -5.99
C GLN A 121 42.56 46.12 -4.77
N ALA A 122 42.06 46.40 -3.57
CA ALA A 122 42.62 45.87 -2.32
C ALA A 122 42.24 44.38 -2.24
N THR A 123 43.11 43.51 -2.75
CA THR A 123 42.96 42.07 -2.60
C THR A 123 42.99 41.68 -1.13
N HIS A 124 41.85 41.15 -0.69
CA HIS A 124 41.57 40.33 0.48
C HIS A 124 42.80 39.81 1.25
N VAL A 125 43.00 40.30 2.47
CA VAL A 125 43.87 39.66 3.46
C VAL A 125 43.10 38.46 4.02
N SER A 126 43.42 37.27 3.52
CA SER A 126 42.97 36.01 4.10
C SER A 126 43.57 35.86 5.50
N HIS A 127 42.71 35.64 6.50
CA HIS A 127 43.13 35.22 7.84
C HIS A 127 42.79 33.74 7.99
N ASP A 128 43.79 32.98 8.43
CA ASP A 128 43.77 31.55 8.79
C ASP A 128 42.72 31.22 9.87
#